data_AF-A0A9W8JRC0-F1
#
_entry.id   AF-A0A9W8JRC0-F1
#
_cell.length_a   1.000
_cell.length_b   1.000
_cell.length_c   1.000
_cell.angle_alpha   90.00
_cell.angle_beta   90.00
_cell.angle_gamma   90.00
#
_symmetry.space_group_name_H-M   'P 1'
#
loop_
_entity.id
_entity.type
_entity.pdbx_description
1 polymer ?
#
loop_
_entity_poly.entity_id
_entity_poly.type
_entity_poly.pdbx_seq_one_letter_code
_entity_poly.pdbx_strand_id
1 'polypeptide(L)'
;MPILQHGIPHRLARSCLDLSKHARSSHRTLFTKSTSTPRSPVQTGLYTTAFVLSAGLFTVYYLDARSALHRYIITPIVRNAFDAETGHKLAVKTLKTRFAPKDPLPDDKLLGCKMWGEQISNPIGLAAGFDKDGEAIDGLFGLGFSWVEIGSVTPNPQPGNPRPRMFRLEEDGAVINRYGFPSQGHSAVLARVRARIPTFFTGPDRAAFRPGAMLAVNLGKNKESPADSIDDFVAGVRTFGPYSDVLVVNVSSPNTPGLRGLQNKDILQRLLDGVTKARDQLEPSPITSRRPKVVLKIAPDLEESQLVEMAAVIRESKIDGVIVSNTTIQRPKTLQNPNKTEAGGLSGPPVKPFALKALKSLRKELPASIPLIGCGGITTGKDALDYAKAGASMVQVYTSFGYEGVGACRRIKDQLVEELKREGKSWEQVVDAAVAQLSRKEPTPEQKKEQAIKQLVSEAEELRAMLDQLADQAVKSACPAFGSELFLIQQPRIDSLGHRDAPPREQHQHQLKTFSETRNILRPPQLLAANPPDDKVRRSLSCHPKDDPGQPPEDSVRERFPKEPQLELRRGHENTRTSTAESSKIIRRNIAPGDPDPSR
;
A
#
# COMPACT_ATOMS: atom_id res chain seq x y z
N MET A 1 -76.72 -14.71 -32.52
CA MET A 1 -78.14 -14.51 -32.16
C MET A 1 -78.19 -13.50 -31.03
N PRO A 2 -79.12 -12.52 -31.08
CA PRO A 2 -78.90 -11.23 -31.75
C PRO A 2 -79.23 -10.04 -30.83
N ILE A 3 -79.07 -8.80 -31.29
CA ILE A 3 -80.12 -7.82 -31.65
C ILE A 3 -79.39 -6.79 -32.57
N LEU A 4 -79.62 -6.55 -33.87
CA LEU A 4 -80.78 -6.23 -34.71
C LEU A 4 -81.52 -4.92 -34.40
N GLN A 5 -81.33 -3.91 -35.28
CA GLN A 5 -82.35 -3.01 -35.88
C GLN A 5 -81.60 -2.06 -36.85
N HIS A 6 -81.64 -2.13 -38.19
CA HIS A 6 -82.69 -2.06 -39.24
C HIS A 6 -83.40 -0.70 -39.43
N GLY A 7 -83.33 -0.19 -40.68
CA GLY A 7 -84.31 0.72 -41.31
C GLY A 7 -83.71 1.99 -41.97
N ILE A 8 -83.23 2.06 -43.24
CA ILE A 8 -83.87 1.95 -44.60
C ILE A 8 -84.59 3.29 -45.01
N PRO A 9 -84.65 3.76 -46.29
CA PRO A 9 -83.68 3.82 -47.42
C PRO A 9 -83.92 5.05 -48.38
N HIS A 10 -83.61 4.86 -49.68
CA HIS A 10 -83.92 5.61 -50.94
C HIS A 10 -82.84 6.59 -51.46
N ARG A 11 -82.12 6.29 -52.57
CA ARG A 11 -82.48 6.36 -54.03
C ARG A 11 -82.92 7.79 -54.41
N LEU A 12 -82.48 8.46 -55.47
CA LEU A 12 -81.96 8.14 -56.80
C LEU A 12 -81.46 9.49 -57.38
N ALA A 13 -80.31 9.54 -58.06
CA ALA A 13 -80.20 9.69 -59.52
C ALA A 13 -79.98 11.11 -60.07
N ARG A 14 -78.97 11.19 -60.95
CA ARG A 14 -78.81 12.09 -62.11
C ARG A 14 -78.62 13.58 -61.74
N SER A 15 -77.76 14.36 -62.39
CA SER A 15 -77.54 14.43 -63.82
C SER A 15 -76.37 15.38 -64.11
N CYS A 16 -75.62 15.06 -65.17
CA CYS A 16 -75.06 15.94 -66.19
C CYS A 16 -74.09 17.11 -65.87
N LEU A 17 -73.00 17.07 -66.66
CA LEU A 17 -72.39 18.16 -67.45
C LEU A 17 -71.70 19.29 -66.67
N ASP A 18 -70.68 19.96 -67.15
CA ASP A 18 -69.59 19.79 -68.13
C ASP A 18 -68.80 21.11 -67.99
N LEU A 19 -67.53 21.13 -68.38
CA LEU A 19 -66.73 22.32 -68.68
C LEU A 19 -66.63 23.44 -67.61
N SER A 20 -65.43 23.67 -67.09
CA SER A 20 -64.50 24.60 -67.75
C SER A 20 -63.29 24.96 -66.88
N LYS A 21 -62.20 25.19 -67.61
CA LYS A 21 -60.87 25.64 -67.19
C LYS A 21 -60.93 26.94 -66.38
N HIS A 22 -60.14 27.07 -65.32
CA HIS A 22 -58.92 27.91 -65.26
C HIS A 22 -58.36 27.99 -63.83
N ALA A 23 -57.03 28.20 -63.76
CA ALA A 23 -56.24 28.77 -62.65
C ALA A 23 -55.40 27.80 -61.77
N ARG A 24 -54.14 27.64 -62.22
CA ARG A 24 -52.90 27.95 -61.49
C ARG A 24 -52.79 27.50 -60.02
N SER A 25 -51.93 26.51 -59.79
CA SER A 25 -50.81 26.66 -58.84
C SER A 25 -49.71 25.66 -59.22
N SER A 26 -48.65 26.14 -59.85
CA SER A 26 -47.41 25.38 -60.00
C SER A 26 -46.56 25.65 -58.76
N HIS A 27 -46.64 24.79 -57.76
CA HIS A 27 -45.62 24.73 -56.72
C HIS A 27 -44.33 24.22 -57.35
N ARG A 28 -43.45 25.14 -57.74
CA ARG A 28 -42.04 24.85 -58.05
C ARG A 28 -41.39 24.27 -56.79
N THR A 29 -41.16 22.97 -56.79
CA THR A 29 -40.20 22.33 -55.90
C THR A 29 -38.78 22.78 -56.31
N LEU A 30 -38.24 23.77 -55.60
CA LEU A 30 -36.83 24.12 -55.68
C LEU A 30 -36.00 23.00 -55.02
N PHE A 31 -35.70 21.95 -55.77
CA PHE A 31 -34.54 21.11 -55.47
C PHE A 31 -33.30 21.90 -55.87
N THR A 32 -32.73 22.63 -54.92
CA THR A 32 -31.35 23.09 -55.02
C THR A 32 -30.45 21.86 -55.01
N LYS A 33 -30.05 21.39 -56.19
CA LYS A 33 -28.87 20.53 -56.31
C LYS A 33 -27.69 21.35 -55.80
N SER A 34 -27.23 21.05 -54.58
CA SER A 34 -25.91 21.49 -54.11
C SER A 34 -24.88 20.94 -55.09
N THR A 35 -24.41 21.78 -56.00
CA THR A 35 -23.23 21.50 -56.80
C THR A 35 -22.03 21.59 -55.88
N SER A 36 -21.59 20.44 -55.34
CA SER A 36 -20.29 20.38 -54.68
C SER A 36 -19.22 20.70 -55.72
N THR A 37 -18.65 21.89 -55.66
CA THR A 37 -17.48 22.25 -56.47
C THR A 37 -16.38 21.24 -56.15
N PRO A 38 -15.78 20.56 -57.15
CA PRO A 38 -14.70 19.62 -56.87
C PRO A 38 -13.55 20.40 -56.20
N ARG A 39 -13.24 20.06 -54.95
CA ARG A 39 -12.11 20.68 -54.22
C ARG A 39 -10.84 20.42 -55.00
N SER A 40 -10.00 21.45 -55.18
CA SER A 40 -8.74 21.28 -55.89
C SER A 40 -7.88 20.21 -55.19
N PRO A 41 -7.18 19.34 -55.93
CA PRO A 41 -6.29 18.33 -55.34
C PRO A 41 -5.25 18.94 -54.38
N VAL A 42 -4.82 20.17 -54.65
CA VAL A 42 -3.91 20.95 -53.79
C VAL A 42 -4.55 21.32 -52.46
N GLN A 43 -5.79 21.83 -52.45
CA GLN A 43 -6.52 22.13 -51.21
C GLN A 43 -6.77 20.87 -50.40
N THR A 44 -7.15 19.78 -51.06
CA THR A 44 -7.34 18.48 -50.40
C THR A 44 -6.02 18.01 -49.76
N GLY A 45 -4.90 18.08 -50.48
CA GLY A 45 -3.58 17.75 -49.95
C GLY A 45 -3.17 18.61 -48.76
N LEU A 46 -3.43 19.93 -48.81
CA LEU A 46 -3.16 20.85 -47.71
C LEU A 46 -4.01 20.53 -46.46
N TYR A 47 -5.32 20.30 -46.63
CA TYR A 47 -6.19 19.94 -45.50
C TYR A 47 -5.84 18.59 -44.90
N THR A 48 -5.54 17.59 -45.73
CA THR A 48 -5.08 16.28 -45.25
C THR A 48 -3.78 16.41 -44.46
N THR A 49 -2.83 17.18 -44.96
CA THR A 49 -1.54 17.42 -44.26
C THR A 49 -1.77 18.13 -42.93
N ALA A 50 -2.56 19.21 -42.91
CA ALA A 50 -2.88 19.95 -41.69
C ALA A 50 -3.59 19.06 -40.66
N PHE A 51 -4.53 18.21 -41.11
CA PHE A 51 -5.23 17.26 -40.24
C PHE A 51 -4.27 16.23 -39.62
N VAL A 52 -3.42 15.60 -40.44
CA VAL A 52 -2.46 14.59 -39.97
C VAL A 52 -1.46 15.21 -38.97
N LEU A 53 -0.92 16.39 -39.27
CA LEU A 53 0.00 17.09 -38.36
C LEU A 53 -0.69 17.47 -37.05
N SER A 54 -1.91 17.99 -37.13
CA SER A 54 -2.69 18.38 -35.94
C SER A 54 -3.05 17.17 -35.09
N ALA A 55 -3.48 16.06 -35.70
CA ALA A 55 -3.79 14.82 -35.01
C ALA A 55 -2.54 14.20 -34.36
N GLY A 56 -1.39 14.25 -35.05
CA GLY A 56 -0.11 13.79 -34.50
C GLY A 56 0.32 14.61 -33.28
N LEU A 57 0.30 15.94 -33.40
CA LEU A 57 0.65 16.84 -32.31
C LEU A 57 -0.30 16.70 -31.12
N PHE A 58 -1.61 16.59 -31.38
CA PHE A 58 -2.60 16.32 -30.35
C PHE A 58 -2.35 14.98 -29.65
N THR A 59 -1.99 13.94 -30.40
CA THR A 59 -1.68 12.62 -29.83
C THR A 59 -0.47 12.70 -28.89
N VAL A 60 0.61 13.37 -29.30
CA VAL A 60 1.78 13.59 -28.43
C VAL A 60 1.39 14.38 -27.18
N TYR A 61 0.61 15.44 -27.34
CA TYR A 61 0.13 16.26 -26.22
C TYR A 61 -0.82 15.50 -25.29
N TYR A 62 -1.66 14.60 -25.81
CA TYR A 62 -2.54 13.75 -25.00
C TYR A 62 -1.76 12.66 -24.26
N LEU A 63 -0.78 12.03 -24.92
CA LEU A 63 0.00 10.96 -24.30
C LEU A 63 0.99 11.46 -23.24
N ASP A 64 1.32 12.75 -23.22
CA ASP A 64 2.07 13.35 -22.11
C ASP A 64 1.17 13.54 -20.88
N ALA A 65 1.44 12.83 -19.80
CA ALA A 65 0.69 12.92 -18.55
C ALA A 65 0.70 14.33 -17.92
N ARG A 66 1.71 15.16 -18.25
CA ARG A 66 1.85 16.54 -17.75
C ARG A 66 0.95 17.54 -18.46
N SER A 67 0.38 17.15 -19.59
CA SER A 67 -0.48 17.98 -20.40
C SER A 67 -1.61 18.62 -19.58
N ALA A 68 -1.81 19.92 -19.79
CA ALA A 68 -2.87 20.69 -19.13
C ALA A 68 -4.27 20.12 -19.46
N LEU A 69 -4.41 19.44 -20.60
CA LEU A 69 -5.63 18.74 -21.00
C LEU A 69 -6.14 17.79 -19.91
N HIS A 70 -5.25 17.04 -19.27
CA HIS A 70 -5.65 16.05 -18.28
C HIS A 70 -6.20 16.68 -17.01
N ARG A 71 -5.49 17.68 -16.48
CA ARG A 71 -5.84 18.32 -15.20
C ARG A 71 -7.03 19.27 -15.33
N TYR A 72 -7.07 20.08 -16.38
CA TYR A 72 -8.00 21.21 -16.48
C TYR A 72 -9.21 20.93 -17.37
N ILE A 73 -9.19 19.88 -18.19
CA ILE A 73 -10.31 19.55 -19.09
C ILE A 73 -10.85 18.15 -18.78
N ILE A 74 -10.05 17.09 -18.96
CA ILE A 74 -10.52 15.71 -18.85
C ILE A 74 -10.98 15.39 -17.41
N THR A 75 -10.16 15.69 -16.41
CA THR A 75 -10.50 15.35 -15.01
C THR A 75 -11.77 16.08 -14.51
N PRO A 76 -11.93 17.41 -14.73
CA PRO A 76 -13.18 18.10 -14.41
C PRO A 76 -14.40 17.56 -15.17
N ILE A 77 -14.27 17.26 -16.47
CA ILE A 77 -15.36 16.65 -17.25
C ILE A 77 -15.76 15.30 -16.65
N VAL A 78 -14.81 14.41 -16.34
CA VAL A 78 -15.11 13.11 -15.76
C VAL A 78 -15.79 13.24 -14.40
N ARG A 79 -15.35 14.20 -13.58
CA ARG A 79 -15.95 14.45 -12.26
C ARG A 79 -17.36 15.01 -12.33
N ASN A 80 -17.64 15.89 -13.28
CA ASN A 80 -18.95 16.52 -13.43
C ASN A 80 -19.94 15.65 -14.20
N ALA A 81 -19.47 14.81 -15.13
CA ALA A 81 -20.31 13.97 -15.96
C ALA A 81 -20.67 12.61 -15.34
N PHE A 82 -19.86 12.09 -14.40
CA PHE A 82 -20.04 10.77 -13.83
C PHE A 82 -19.98 10.79 -12.30
N ASP A 83 -20.68 9.84 -11.66
CA ASP A 83 -20.52 9.60 -10.23
C ASP A 83 -19.08 9.16 -9.89
N ALA A 84 -18.74 9.20 -8.59
CA ALA A 84 -17.39 8.94 -8.12
C ALA A 84 -16.86 7.56 -8.48
N GLU A 85 -17.69 6.51 -8.40
CA GLU A 85 -17.24 5.15 -8.71
C GLU A 85 -17.14 4.92 -10.22
N THR A 86 -18.06 5.47 -11.02
CA THR A 86 -18.02 5.35 -12.48
C THR A 86 -16.83 6.10 -13.08
N GLY A 87 -16.57 7.34 -12.64
CA GLY A 87 -15.41 8.12 -13.09
C GLY A 87 -14.09 7.43 -12.75
N HIS A 88 -13.99 6.83 -11.56
CA HIS A 88 -12.84 6.04 -11.15
C HIS A 88 -12.61 4.82 -12.05
N LYS A 89 -13.68 4.05 -12.32
CA LYS A 89 -13.60 2.89 -13.23
C LYS A 89 -13.19 3.27 -14.65
N LEU A 90 -13.67 4.41 -15.14
CA LEU A 90 -13.24 4.94 -16.43
C LEU A 90 -11.74 5.23 -16.43
N ALA A 91 -11.21 5.85 -15.38
CA ALA A 91 -9.78 6.12 -15.25
C ALA A 91 -8.93 4.83 -15.29
N VAL A 92 -9.31 3.81 -14.51
CA VAL A 92 -8.62 2.50 -14.52
C VAL A 92 -8.68 1.84 -15.90
N LYS A 93 -9.84 1.85 -16.55
CA LYS A 93 -9.99 1.30 -17.91
C LYS A 93 -9.11 2.03 -18.93
N THR A 94 -9.02 3.35 -18.86
CA THR A 94 -8.14 4.13 -19.73
C THR A 94 -6.67 3.78 -19.50
N LEU A 95 -6.24 3.72 -18.23
CA LEU A 95 -4.86 3.41 -17.85
C LEU A 95 -4.44 1.98 -18.17
N LYS A 96 -5.39 1.05 -18.28
CA LYS A 96 -5.15 -0.31 -18.76
C LYS A 96 -4.76 -0.37 -20.25
N THR A 97 -5.15 0.62 -21.05
CA THR A 97 -4.92 0.61 -22.50
C THR A 97 -3.52 1.10 -22.89
N ARG A 98 -3.13 0.84 -24.15
CA ARG A 98 -1.89 1.39 -24.73
C ARG A 98 -1.92 2.91 -24.92
N PHE A 99 -3.10 3.53 -24.84
CA PHE A 99 -3.31 4.98 -24.94
C PHE A 99 -3.25 5.67 -23.58
N ALA A 100 -2.90 4.94 -22.51
CA ALA A 100 -2.63 5.55 -21.22
C ALA A 100 -1.56 6.65 -21.36
N PRO A 101 -1.81 7.87 -20.85
CA PRO A 101 -0.78 8.89 -20.76
C PRO A 101 0.42 8.38 -19.97
N LYS A 102 1.61 8.92 -20.26
CA LYS A 102 2.86 8.54 -19.63
C LYS A 102 3.63 9.77 -19.18
N ASP A 103 4.41 9.61 -18.13
CA ASP A 103 5.44 10.56 -17.75
C ASP A 103 6.68 10.31 -18.64
N PRO A 104 7.02 11.22 -19.57
CA PRO A 104 8.12 11.00 -20.51
C PRO A 104 9.49 11.32 -19.92
N LEU A 105 9.52 11.96 -18.75
CA LEU A 105 10.75 12.45 -18.15
C LEU A 105 11.38 11.42 -17.20
N PRO A 106 12.71 11.41 -17.05
CA PRO A 106 13.36 10.66 -15.97
C PRO A 106 13.08 11.30 -14.60
N ASP A 107 13.36 10.56 -13.53
CA ASP A 107 13.34 11.08 -12.16
C ASP A 107 14.63 11.88 -11.87
N ASP A 108 14.50 12.95 -11.08
CA ASP A 108 15.65 13.72 -10.59
C ASP A 108 16.41 12.91 -9.53
N LYS A 109 17.75 12.99 -9.53
CA LYS A 109 18.61 12.24 -8.60
C LYS A 109 18.35 12.58 -7.14
N LEU A 110 17.87 13.79 -6.83
CA LEU A 110 17.51 14.19 -5.47
C LEU A 110 16.36 13.37 -4.88
N LEU A 111 15.53 12.75 -5.73
CA LEU A 111 14.40 11.93 -5.32
C LEU A 111 14.78 10.49 -4.97
N GLY A 112 15.97 10.03 -5.37
CA GLY A 112 16.40 8.66 -5.11
C GLY A 112 16.28 8.31 -3.63
N CYS A 113 15.66 7.16 -3.33
CA CYS A 113 15.47 6.70 -1.95
C CYS A 113 15.78 5.20 -1.81
N LYS A 114 15.99 4.74 -0.58
CA LYS A 114 16.27 3.34 -0.28
C LYS A 114 15.14 2.72 0.53
N MET A 115 14.76 1.50 0.14
CA MET A 115 13.81 0.65 0.87
C MET A 115 14.45 -0.72 1.07
N TRP A 116 14.69 -1.12 2.32
CA TRP A 116 15.32 -2.41 2.64
C TRP A 116 16.67 -2.66 1.94
N GLY A 117 17.48 -1.61 1.78
CA GLY A 117 18.76 -1.65 1.06
C GLY A 117 18.62 -1.57 -0.46
N GLU A 118 17.40 -1.62 -1.00
CA GLU A 118 17.12 -1.52 -2.43
C GLU A 118 16.96 -0.07 -2.86
N GLN A 119 17.61 0.30 -3.97
CA GLN A 119 17.42 1.61 -4.58
C GLN A 119 16.05 1.68 -5.28
N ILE A 120 15.35 2.79 -5.03
CA ILE A 120 14.08 3.19 -5.63
C ILE A 120 14.27 4.56 -6.29
N SER A 121 13.62 4.77 -7.43
CA SER A 121 13.89 5.93 -8.30
C SER A 121 13.38 7.24 -7.71
N ASN A 122 12.22 7.20 -7.04
CA ASN A 122 11.60 8.34 -6.37
C ASN A 122 10.75 7.85 -5.17
N PRO A 123 10.36 8.71 -4.22
CA PRO A 123 9.67 8.27 -3.02
C PRO A 123 8.14 8.25 -3.14
N ILE A 124 7.59 8.50 -4.34
CA ILE A 124 6.15 8.70 -4.56
C ILE A 124 5.51 7.39 -5.07
N GLY A 125 4.64 6.83 -4.23
CA GLY A 125 3.84 5.65 -4.53
C GLY A 125 2.36 5.94 -4.72
N LEU A 126 1.66 5.00 -5.35
CA LEU A 126 0.20 4.93 -5.38
C LEU A 126 -0.31 4.03 -4.26
N ALA A 127 -1.27 4.51 -3.47
CA ALA A 127 -1.89 3.74 -2.39
C ALA A 127 -2.89 2.68 -2.91
N ALA A 128 -3.14 1.64 -2.11
CA ALA A 128 -4.22 0.69 -2.37
C ALA A 128 -5.58 1.36 -2.54
N GLY A 129 -6.45 0.65 -3.24
CA GLY A 129 -7.84 0.99 -3.47
C GLY A 129 -8.09 1.65 -4.82
N PHE A 130 -7.05 2.18 -5.47
CA PHE A 130 -7.16 2.74 -6.81
C PHE A 130 -7.33 1.61 -7.84
N ASP A 131 -6.32 0.75 -8.00
CA ASP A 131 -6.39 -0.44 -8.85
C ASP A 131 -6.63 -1.69 -8.00
N LYS A 132 -7.89 -1.91 -7.59
CA LYS A 132 -8.26 -3.00 -6.67
C LYS A 132 -7.99 -4.38 -7.25
N ASP A 133 -8.16 -4.51 -8.56
CA ASP A 133 -8.19 -5.80 -9.24
C ASP A 133 -6.96 -6.03 -10.15
N GLY A 134 -5.95 -5.15 -10.09
CA GLY A 134 -4.69 -5.26 -10.84
C GLY A 134 -4.86 -5.08 -12.36
N GLU A 135 -5.76 -4.20 -12.77
CA GLU A 135 -6.10 -3.97 -14.18
C GLU A 135 -5.16 -3.02 -14.92
N ALA A 136 -4.54 -2.06 -14.22
CA ALA A 136 -3.86 -0.93 -14.82
C ALA A 136 -2.42 -0.74 -14.31
N ILE A 137 -1.81 -1.79 -13.74
CA ILE A 137 -0.49 -1.74 -13.09
C ILE A 137 0.57 -1.06 -13.95
N ASP A 138 0.72 -1.46 -15.21
CA ASP A 138 1.75 -0.89 -16.10
C ASP A 138 1.44 0.54 -16.55
N GLY A 139 0.16 0.88 -16.70
CA GLY A 139 -0.27 2.26 -16.94
C GLY A 139 0.08 3.16 -15.77
N LEU A 140 -0.15 2.68 -14.54
CA LEU A 140 0.13 3.40 -13.31
C LEU A 140 1.63 3.62 -13.11
N PHE A 141 2.47 2.60 -13.26
CA PHE A 141 3.92 2.82 -13.29
C PHE A 141 4.33 3.76 -14.44
N GLY A 142 3.61 3.75 -15.56
CA GLY A 142 3.82 4.65 -16.71
C GLY A 142 3.62 6.12 -16.37
N LEU A 143 2.88 6.44 -15.31
CA LEU A 143 2.69 7.81 -14.80
C LEU A 143 3.85 8.30 -13.91
N GLY A 144 4.86 7.46 -13.68
CA GLY A 144 6.06 7.82 -12.94
C GLY A 144 6.02 7.52 -11.44
N PHE A 145 5.03 6.75 -10.96
CA PHE A 145 5.05 6.17 -9.61
C PHE A 145 6.16 5.11 -9.52
N SER A 146 6.92 5.12 -8.43
CA SER A 146 7.92 4.07 -8.15
C SER A 146 7.34 2.91 -7.34
N TRP A 147 6.18 3.10 -6.72
CA TRP A 147 5.46 2.08 -5.97
C TRP A 147 4.01 2.03 -6.42
N VAL A 148 3.50 0.86 -6.80
CA VAL A 148 2.08 0.66 -7.12
C VAL A 148 1.52 -0.40 -6.19
N GLU A 149 0.55 -0.01 -5.36
CA GLU A 149 -0.18 -0.91 -4.47
C GLU A 149 -1.56 -1.25 -5.05
N ILE A 150 -1.73 -2.49 -5.52
CA ILE A 150 -3.05 -3.00 -5.95
C ILE A 150 -3.85 -3.52 -4.74
N GLY A 151 -5.14 -3.76 -4.92
CA GLY A 151 -6.01 -4.30 -3.87
C GLY A 151 -6.72 -3.22 -3.03
N SER A 152 -7.23 -3.51 -1.85
CA SER A 152 -7.17 -4.79 -1.14
C SER A 152 -7.92 -5.91 -1.88
N VAL A 153 -7.24 -7.03 -2.09
CA VAL A 153 -7.80 -8.23 -2.72
C VAL A 153 -8.21 -9.22 -1.64
N THR A 154 -9.38 -9.84 -1.80
CA THR A 154 -9.89 -10.88 -0.88
C THR A 154 -9.78 -12.26 -1.54
N PRO A 155 -9.69 -13.36 -0.79
CA PRO A 155 -9.64 -14.71 -1.35
C PRO A 155 -10.77 -15.00 -2.34
N ASN A 156 -12.00 -14.85 -1.88
CA ASN A 156 -13.20 -15.02 -2.68
C ASN A 156 -13.66 -13.69 -3.29
N PRO A 157 -14.27 -13.70 -4.49
CA PRO A 157 -14.89 -12.51 -5.05
C PRO A 157 -16.00 -11.98 -4.15
N GLN A 158 -16.11 -10.65 -4.02
CA GLN A 158 -17.22 -10.01 -3.31
C GLN A 158 -17.54 -8.63 -3.91
N PRO A 159 -18.82 -8.23 -3.94
CA PRO A 159 -19.26 -6.99 -4.58
C PRO A 159 -18.91 -5.73 -3.78
N GLY A 160 -18.56 -5.88 -2.49
CA GLY A 160 -18.45 -4.81 -1.50
C GLY A 160 -19.82 -4.32 -1.00
N ASN A 161 -19.84 -3.19 -0.30
CA ASN A 161 -21.07 -2.60 0.24
C ASN A 161 -21.97 -2.00 -0.88
N PRO A 162 -23.29 -1.83 -0.64
CA PRO A 162 -24.22 -1.24 -1.60
C PRO A 162 -23.82 0.18 -2.07
N ARG A 163 -24.20 0.54 -3.29
CA ARG A 163 -24.00 1.90 -3.85
C ARG A 163 -25.16 2.84 -3.46
N PRO A 164 -24.93 4.17 -3.39
CA PRO A 164 -23.66 4.88 -3.52
C PRO A 164 -22.77 4.69 -2.28
N ARG A 165 -21.45 4.59 -2.52
CA ARG A 165 -20.45 4.26 -1.48
C ARG A 165 -19.14 5.03 -1.59
N MET A 166 -19.08 6.01 -2.47
CA MET A 166 -17.95 6.92 -2.63
C MET A 166 -18.52 8.31 -2.91
N PHE A 167 -18.08 9.29 -2.13
CA PHE A 167 -18.61 10.65 -2.12
C PHE A 167 -17.43 11.61 -2.21
N ARG A 168 -17.47 12.47 -3.23
CA ARG A 168 -16.50 13.57 -3.38
C ARG A 168 -16.94 14.73 -2.48
N LEU A 169 -15.97 15.30 -1.76
CA LEU A 169 -16.12 16.52 -0.99
C LEU A 169 -15.24 17.56 -1.69
N GLU A 170 -15.82 18.23 -2.69
CA GLU A 170 -15.04 19.00 -3.67
C GLU A 170 -14.37 20.23 -3.06
N GLU A 171 -15.09 20.94 -2.20
CA GLU A 171 -14.62 22.12 -1.45
C GLU A 171 -13.48 21.76 -0.50
N ASP A 172 -13.44 20.51 -0.02
CA ASP A 172 -12.44 20.00 0.92
C ASP A 172 -11.28 19.26 0.22
N GLY A 173 -11.35 19.05 -1.10
CA GLY A 173 -10.43 18.20 -1.85
C GLY A 173 -10.36 16.76 -1.31
N ALA A 174 -11.48 16.27 -0.76
CA ALA A 174 -11.53 15.07 0.07
C ALA A 174 -12.52 14.02 -0.48
N VAL A 175 -12.41 12.79 0.00
CA VAL A 175 -13.36 11.71 -0.34
C VAL A 175 -13.76 10.96 0.91
N ILE A 176 -15.06 10.70 1.06
CA ILE A 176 -15.58 9.70 1.98
C ILE A 176 -15.96 8.44 1.20
N ASN A 177 -15.53 7.27 1.66
CA ASN A 177 -15.93 6.01 1.05
C ASN A 177 -16.27 4.93 2.06
N ARG A 178 -17.21 4.06 1.66
CA ARG A 178 -17.64 2.87 2.39
C ARG A 178 -17.61 1.62 1.53
N TYR A 179 -16.51 1.39 0.82
CA TYR A 179 -16.44 0.34 -0.20
C TYR A 179 -16.67 -1.09 0.32
N GLY A 180 -16.09 -1.47 1.47
CA GLY A 180 -16.17 -2.85 2.00
C GLY A 180 -15.45 -3.89 1.14
N PHE A 181 -14.22 -3.59 0.69
CA PHE A 181 -13.38 -4.47 -0.14
C PHE A 181 -14.10 -5.15 -1.33
N PRO A 182 -14.64 -4.40 -2.30
CA PRO A 182 -15.04 -5.00 -3.57
C PRO A 182 -13.80 -5.61 -4.24
N SER A 183 -13.88 -6.88 -4.62
CA SER A 183 -12.76 -7.63 -5.20
C SER A 183 -13.28 -8.73 -6.13
N GLN A 184 -12.54 -9.01 -7.19
CA GLN A 184 -12.80 -10.16 -8.08
C GLN A 184 -12.17 -11.46 -7.60
N GLY A 185 -11.59 -11.48 -6.40
CA GLY A 185 -10.99 -12.68 -5.81
C GLY A 185 -9.54 -12.90 -6.23
N HIS A 186 -8.84 -13.74 -5.46
CA HIS A 186 -7.42 -14.06 -5.68
C HIS A 186 -7.15 -14.60 -7.09
N SER A 187 -7.97 -15.52 -7.57
CA SER A 187 -7.77 -16.18 -8.87
C SER A 187 -7.75 -15.18 -10.04
N ALA A 188 -8.73 -14.26 -10.08
CA ALA A 188 -8.83 -13.29 -11.16
C ALA A 188 -7.69 -12.28 -11.15
N VAL A 189 -7.32 -11.78 -9.96
CA VAL A 189 -6.20 -10.83 -9.83
C VAL A 189 -4.87 -11.52 -10.15
N LEU A 190 -4.65 -12.74 -9.64
CA LEU A 190 -3.43 -13.50 -9.92
C LEU A 190 -3.26 -13.76 -11.42
N ALA A 191 -4.35 -14.10 -12.13
CA ALA A 191 -4.30 -14.26 -13.59
C ALA A 191 -3.83 -12.98 -14.30
N ARG A 192 -4.26 -11.80 -13.86
CA ARG A 192 -3.79 -10.52 -14.42
C ARG A 192 -2.35 -10.22 -14.08
N VAL A 193 -1.92 -10.46 -12.84
CA VAL A 193 -0.53 -10.27 -12.43
C VAL A 193 0.39 -11.19 -13.25
N ARG A 194 0.00 -12.45 -13.43
CA ARG A 194 0.74 -13.43 -14.25
C ARG A 194 0.78 -13.05 -15.73
N ALA A 195 -0.29 -12.47 -16.27
CA ALA A 195 -0.33 -12.00 -17.65
C ALA A 195 0.67 -10.87 -17.95
N ARG A 196 1.22 -10.21 -16.92
CA ARG A 196 2.27 -9.20 -17.08
C ARG A 196 3.67 -9.78 -17.23
N ILE A 197 3.87 -11.06 -16.88
CA ILE A 197 5.20 -11.70 -16.90
C ILE A 197 5.69 -11.72 -18.36
N PRO A 198 6.82 -11.06 -18.68
CA PRO A 198 7.34 -11.05 -20.03
C PRO A 198 7.80 -12.46 -20.48
N THR A 199 7.53 -12.84 -21.72
CA THR A 199 7.91 -14.16 -22.28
C THR A 199 9.43 -14.37 -22.30
N PHE A 200 10.19 -13.29 -22.50
CA PHE A 200 11.65 -13.27 -22.43
C PHE A 200 12.05 -12.13 -21.52
N PHE A 201 12.62 -12.44 -20.35
CA PHE A 201 12.97 -11.43 -19.36
C PHE A 201 14.43 -11.58 -18.93
N THR A 202 15.22 -10.56 -19.26
CA THR A 202 16.58 -10.34 -18.75
C THR A 202 16.63 -9.10 -17.83
N GLY A 203 15.45 -8.65 -17.37
CA GLY A 203 15.29 -7.42 -16.62
C GLY A 203 15.52 -7.57 -15.12
N PRO A 204 15.17 -6.54 -14.32
CA PRO A 204 15.40 -6.55 -12.89
C PRO A 204 14.61 -7.66 -12.20
N ASP A 205 15.27 -8.37 -11.29
CA ASP A 205 14.72 -9.44 -10.44
C ASP A 205 13.69 -8.90 -9.41
N ARG A 206 12.54 -8.44 -9.91
CA ARG A 206 11.42 -7.79 -9.21
C ARG A 206 10.10 -7.92 -9.96
N ALA A 207 9.00 -8.02 -9.22
CA ALA A 207 7.64 -8.17 -9.75
C ALA A 207 7.06 -6.89 -10.41
N ALA A 208 7.66 -5.74 -10.13
CA ALA A 208 7.36 -4.49 -10.84
C ALA A 208 7.74 -4.54 -12.34
N PHE A 209 8.72 -5.38 -12.72
CA PHE A 209 9.32 -5.43 -14.06
C PHE A 209 9.94 -4.10 -14.53
N ARG A 210 10.31 -3.23 -13.57
CA ARG A 210 10.91 -1.92 -13.83
C ARG A 210 12.03 -1.63 -12.83
N PRO A 211 13.17 -1.10 -13.28
CA PRO A 211 14.25 -0.70 -12.37
C PRO A 211 13.76 0.36 -11.38
N GLY A 212 14.19 0.25 -10.12
CA GLY A 212 13.86 1.25 -9.10
C GLY A 212 12.37 1.34 -8.74
N ALA A 213 11.57 0.31 -9.05
CA ALA A 213 10.15 0.25 -8.72
C ALA A 213 9.79 -1.00 -7.90
N MET A 214 8.62 -0.95 -7.24
CA MET A 214 8.05 -2.05 -6.45
C MET A 214 6.55 -2.23 -6.71
N LEU A 215 6.14 -3.48 -6.93
CA LEU A 215 4.74 -3.89 -6.96
C LEU A 215 4.33 -4.42 -5.60
N ALA A 216 3.35 -3.75 -4.99
CA ALA A 216 2.74 -4.18 -3.75
C ALA A 216 1.34 -4.75 -4.00
N VAL A 217 1.02 -5.86 -3.32
CA VAL A 217 -0.32 -6.45 -3.32
C VAL A 217 -0.91 -6.31 -1.93
N ASN A 218 -1.98 -5.52 -1.81
CA ASN A 218 -2.69 -5.33 -0.57
C ASN A 218 -3.70 -6.45 -0.35
N LEU A 219 -3.61 -7.12 0.78
CA LEU A 219 -4.40 -8.27 1.18
C LEU A 219 -5.53 -7.82 2.11
N GLY A 220 -6.74 -8.25 1.80
CA GLY A 220 -7.93 -8.02 2.60
C GLY A 220 -8.60 -9.33 3.01
N LYS A 221 -9.47 -9.24 4.01
CA LYS A 221 -10.31 -10.34 4.50
C LYS A 221 -11.68 -10.30 3.84
N ASN A 222 -12.23 -11.45 3.47
CA ASN A 222 -13.62 -11.54 3.04
C ASN A 222 -14.57 -11.13 4.19
N LYS A 223 -15.74 -10.59 3.83
CA LYS A 223 -16.73 -10.15 4.82
C LYS A 223 -17.31 -11.32 5.59
N GLU A 224 -17.49 -12.46 4.94
CA GLU A 224 -18.07 -13.68 5.49
C GLU A 224 -17.09 -14.47 6.38
N SER A 225 -15.79 -14.23 6.26
CA SER A 225 -14.78 -14.90 7.09
C SER A 225 -14.93 -14.51 8.57
N PRO A 226 -14.61 -15.40 9.53
CA PRO A 226 -14.66 -15.08 10.96
C PRO A 226 -13.88 -13.79 11.30
N ALA A 227 -14.33 -13.06 12.31
CA ALA A 227 -13.80 -11.72 12.61
C ALA A 227 -12.31 -11.74 12.97
N ASP A 228 -11.86 -12.78 13.68
CA ASP A 228 -10.49 -12.99 14.18
C ASP A 228 -9.67 -13.96 13.33
N SER A 229 -10.22 -14.48 12.22
CA SER A 229 -9.49 -15.39 11.33
C SER A 229 -8.39 -14.65 10.57
N ILE A 230 -7.23 -15.31 10.49
CA ILE A 230 -6.03 -14.85 9.78
C ILE A 230 -5.88 -15.55 8.41
N ASP A 231 -6.74 -16.53 8.13
CA ASP A 231 -6.58 -17.48 7.02
C ASP A 231 -6.60 -16.79 5.66
N ASP A 232 -7.43 -15.76 5.52
CA ASP A 232 -7.52 -14.98 4.27
C ASP A 232 -6.18 -14.27 3.96
N PHE A 233 -5.51 -13.75 4.99
CA PHE A 233 -4.21 -13.11 4.82
C PHE A 233 -3.13 -14.15 4.49
N VAL A 234 -3.14 -15.31 5.17
CA VAL A 234 -2.23 -16.44 4.87
C VAL A 234 -2.43 -16.96 3.45
N ALA A 235 -3.69 -17.09 3.00
CA ALA A 235 -4.03 -17.47 1.63
C ALA A 235 -3.52 -16.42 0.62
N GLY A 236 -3.62 -15.14 0.96
CA GLY A 236 -3.09 -14.03 0.16
C GLY A 236 -1.57 -14.08 0.03
N VAL A 237 -0.86 -14.36 1.13
CA VAL A 237 0.60 -14.55 1.12
C VAL A 237 0.99 -15.69 0.20
N ARG A 238 0.32 -16.84 0.29
CA ARG A 238 0.59 -18.01 -0.57
C ARG A 238 0.30 -17.76 -2.04
N THR A 239 -0.79 -17.04 -2.33
CA THR A 239 -1.23 -16.76 -3.71
C THR A 239 -0.32 -15.75 -4.40
N PHE A 240 -0.07 -14.61 -3.75
CA PHE A 240 0.59 -13.47 -4.39
C PHE A 240 2.07 -13.37 -4.07
N GLY A 241 2.56 -14.05 -3.04
CA GLY A 241 3.95 -13.94 -2.61
C GLY A 241 4.98 -14.23 -3.71
N PRO A 242 4.78 -15.23 -4.59
CA PRO A 242 5.69 -15.44 -5.71
C PRO A 242 5.62 -14.37 -6.81
N TYR A 243 4.69 -13.42 -6.75
CA TYR A 243 4.38 -12.49 -7.85
C TYR A 243 4.35 -11.03 -7.39
N SER A 244 4.90 -10.71 -6.22
CA SER A 244 4.93 -9.36 -5.66
C SER A 244 6.28 -9.05 -5.01
N ASP A 245 6.65 -7.78 -5.01
CA ASP A 245 7.81 -7.30 -4.25
C ASP A 245 7.42 -7.11 -2.78
N VAL A 246 6.16 -6.73 -2.55
CA VAL A 246 5.60 -6.42 -1.24
C VAL A 246 4.19 -6.99 -1.09
N LEU A 247 3.89 -7.55 0.07
CA LEU A 247 2.55 -7.93 0.52
C LEU A 247 2.14 -6.99 1.65
N VAL A 248 0.98 -6.36 1.51
CA VAL A 248 0.45 -5.43 2.52
C VAL A 248 -0.69 -6.07 3.29
N VAL A 249 -0.54 -6.26 4.59
CA VAL A 249 -1.57 -6.76 5.50
C VAL A 249 -2.45 -5.58 5.95
N ASN A 250 -3.69 -5.53 5.46
CA ASN A 250 -4.59 -4.41 5.73
C ASN A 250 -5.64 -4.74 6.79
N VAL A 251 -5.40 -4.23 8.00
CA VAL A 251 -6.29 -4.37 9.17
C VAL A 251 -7.03 -3.09 9.52
N SER A 252 -7.00 -2.08 8.65
CA SER A 252 -7.35 -0.70 9.01
C SER A 252 -8.58 -0.12 8.30
N SER A 253 -9.21 -0.88 7.39
CA SER A 253 -10.44 -0.46 6.71
C SER A 253 -11.58 -0.24 7.73
N PRO A 254 -12.20 0.95 7.77
CA PRO A 254 -13.39 1.19 8.60
C PRO A 254 -14.66 0.57 8.01
N ASN A 255 -14.58 0.01 6.81
CA ASN A 255 -15.74 -0.36 5.99
C ASN A 255 -16.05 -1.85 6.01
N THR A 256 -15.24 -2.64 6.70
CA THR A 256 -15.39 -4.08 6.90
C THR A 256 -15.62 -4.29 8.40
N PRO A 257 -16.82 -4.72 8.83
CA PRO A 257 -17.14 -4.89 10.25
C PRO A 257 -16.11 -5.75 10.99
N GLY A 258 -15.71 -5.33 12.19
CA GLY A 258 -14.75 -6.05 13.03
C GLY A 258 -13.29 -5.99 12.61
N LEU A 259 -12.96 -5.55 11.38
CA LEU A 259 -11.59 -5.61 10.86
C LEU A 259 -10.59 -4.81 11.68
N ARG A 260 -10.97 -3.61 12.14
CA ARG A 260 -10.10 -2.78 13.00
C ARG A 260 -9.81 -3.42 14.36
N GLY A 261 -10.60 -4.39 14.80
CA GLY A 261 -10.34 -5.18 16.01
C GLY A 261 -9.12 -6.11 15.87
N LEU A 262 -8.69 -6.43 14.64
CA LEU A 262 -7.44 -7.16 14.39
C LEU A 262 -6.18 -6.36 14.78
N GLN A 263 -6.31 -5.06 15.09
CA GLN A 263 -5.21 -4.22 15.57
C GLN A 263 -4.96 -4.39 17.08
N ASN A 264 -5.82 -5.11 17.81
CA ASN A 264 -5.61 -5.43 19.22
C ASN A 264 -4.40 -6.35 19.38
N LYS A 265 -3.58 -6.12 20.41
CA LYS A 265 -2.26 -6.74 20.62
C LYS A 265 -2.21 -8.24 20.31
N ASP A 266 -3.02 -9.06 21.00
CA ASP A 266 -2.95 -10.52 20.90
C ASP A 266 -3.38 -11.04 19.52
N ILE A 267 -4.40 -10.42 18.93
CA ILE A 267 -4.90 -10.81 17.60
C ILE A 267 -3.90 -10.38 16.52
N LEU A 268 -3.33 -9.19 16.65
CA LEU A 268 -2.31 -8.69 15.75
C LEU A 268 -1.06 -9.57 15.79
N GLN A 269 -0.61 -9.98 16.98
CA GLN A 269 0.54 -10.88 17.13
C GLN A 269 0.30 -12.21 16.38
N ARG A 270 -0.85 -12.87 16.63
CA ARG A 270 -1.22 -14.11 15.92
C ARG A 270 -1.27 -13.91 14.40
N LEU A 271 -1.83 -12.79 13.94
CA LEU A 271 -1.91 -12.47 12.52
C LEU A 271 -0.51 -12.30 11.91
N LEU A 272 0.35 -11.50 12.53
CA LEU A 272 1.68 -11.22 11.99
C LEU A 272 2.58 -12.47 12.03
N ASP A 273 2.50 -13.29 13.08
CA ASP A 273 3.21 -14.57 13.13
C ASP A 273 2.73 -15.52 12.03
N GLY A 274 1.42 -15.60 11.79
CA GLY A 274 0.86 -16.44 10.74
C GLY A 274 1.30 -16.02 9.33
N VAL A 275 1.24 -14.72 9.01
CA VAL A 275 1.64 -14.22 7.68
C VAL A 275 3.14 -14.30 7.46
N THR A 276 3.96 -14.05 8.48
CA THR A 276 5.43 -14.17 8.36
C THR A 276 5.86 -15.62 8.24
N LYS A 277 5.27 -16.53 9.02
CA LYS A 277 5.46 -17.98 8.84
C LYS A 277 5.08 -18.42 7.43
N ALA A 278 3.93 -17.96 6.91
CA ALA A 278 3.49 -18.29 5.57
C ALA A 278 4.45 -17.75 4.49
N ARG A 279 4.98 -16.53 4.66
CA ARG A 279 6.00 -15.94 3.77
C ARG A 279 7.28 -16.75 3.80
N ASP A 280 7.74 -17.15 4.98
CA ASP A 280 9.02 -17.83 5.15
C ASP A 280 8.97 -19.27 4.60
N GLN A 281 7.77 -19.85 4.51
CA GLN A 281 7.47 -21.12 3.85
C GLN A 281 7.28 -21.02 2.33
N LEU A 282 7.34 -19.83 1.74
CA LEU A 282 7.24 -19.70 0.29
C LEU A 282 8.48 -20.32 -0.39
N GLU A 283 8.19 -21.11 -1.42
CA GLU A 283 9.19 -21.61 -2.37
C GLU A 283 9.79 -20.45 -3.17
N PRO A 284 11.01 -20.66 -3.73
CA PRO A 284 11.62 -19.68 -4.63
C PRO A 284 10.67 -19.25 -5.74
N SER A 285 10.53 -17.93 -5.91
CA SER A 285 9.67 -17.39 -6.96
C SER A 285 10.34 -17.51 -8.33
N PRO A 286 9.56 -17.75 -9.40
CA PRO A 286 10.07 -17.69 -10.77
C PRO A 286 10.35 -16.26 -11.26
N ILE A 287 10.00 -15.22 -10.48
CA ILE A 287 10.07 -13.80 -10.85
C ILE A 287 11.02 -13.02 -9.95
N THR A 288 11.06 -13.36 -8.66
CA THR A 288 11.87 -12.68 -7.66
C THR A 288 12.74 -13.71 -6.95
N SER A 289 14.07 -13.56 -6.98
CA SER A 289 14.98 -14.44 -6.21
C SER A 289 14.78 -14.32 -4.70
N ARG A 290 14.06 -13.29 -4.27
CA ARG A 290 13.77 -12.96 -2.87
C ARG A 290 12.31 -13.23 -2.53
N ARG A 291 12.07 -13.48 -1.24
CA ARG A 291 10.74 -13.49 -0.65
C ARG A 291 10.15 -12.07 -0.61
N PRO A 292 8.82 -11.92 -0.74
CA PRO A 292 8.18 -10.61 -0.68
C PRO A 292 8.32 -10.00 0.71
N LYS A 293 8.41 -8.66 0.76
CA LYS A 293 8.38 -7.90 2.02
C LYS A 293 6.97 -7.88 2.57
N VAL A 294 6.79 -8.03 3.88
CA VAL A 294 5.47 -7.95 4.53
C VAL A 294 5.34 -6.62 5.26
N VAL A 295 4.32 -5.85 4.90
CA VAL A 295 4.08 -4.51 5.44
C VAL A 295 2.70 -4.43 6.07
N LEU A 296 2.60 -3.89 7.28
CA LEU A 296 1.31 -3.70 7.96
C LEU A 296 0.72 -2.33 7.60
N LYS A 297 -0.59 -2.24 7.30
CA LYS A 297 -1.29 -0.96 7.06
C LYS A 297 -2.27 -0.65 8.18
N ILE A 298 -2.03 0.45 8.89
CA ILE A 298 -2.75 0.81 10.13
C ILE A 298 -3.70 2.00 9.94
N ALA A 299 -4.66 2.15 10.86
CA ALA A 299 -5.57 3.29 10.88
C ALA A 299 -4.90 4.52 11.55
N PRO A 300 -5.30 5.75 11.19
CA PRO A 300 -4.86 6.95 11.92
C PRO A 300 -5.61 7.15 13.24
N ASP A 301 -6.72 6.42 13.43
CA ASP A 301 -7.64 6.55 14.56
C ASP A 301 -7.22 5.63 15.72
N LEU A 302 -5.98 5.77 16.19
CA LEU A 302 -5.41 4.99 17.28
C LEU A 302 -4.96 5.92 18.40
N GLU A 303 -5.22 5.50 19.64
CA GLU A 303 -4.68 6.16 20.82
C GLU A 303 -3.18 5.88 20.96
N GLU A 304 -2.48 6.70 21.74
CA GLU A 304 -1.03 6.58 21.91
C GLU A 304 -0.64 5.25 22.59
N SER A 305 -1.42 4.80 23.58
CA SER A 305 -1.27 3.48 24.21
C SER A 305 -1.37 2.33 23.20
N GLN A 306 -2.38 2.38 22.32
CA GLN A 306 -2.57 1.37 21.27
C GLN A 306 -1.41 1.36 20.28
N LEU A 307 -0.85 2.52 19.94
CA LEU A 307 0.34 2.60 19.08
C LEU A 307 1.58 1.99 19.73
N VAL A 308 1.77 2.18 21.05
CA VAL A 308 2.88 1.59 21.81
C VAL A 308 2.78 0.06 21.84
N GLU A 309 1.59 -0.47 22.15
CA GLU A 309 1.33 -1.92 22.15
C GLU A 309 1.54 -2.53 20.77
N MET A 310 1.00 -1.88 19.73
CA MET A 310 1.17 -2.29 18.34
C MET A 310 2.63 -2.26 17.91
N ALA A 311 3.39 -1.24 18.31
CA ALA A 311 4.82 -1.17 18.03
C ALA A 311 5.60 -2.32 18.68
N ALA A 312 5.20 -2.77 19.88
CA ALA A 312 5.81 -3.94 20.52
C ALA A 312 5.62 -5.20 19.67
N VAL A 313 4.37 -5.47 19.27
CA VAL A 313 4.03 -6.59 18.39
C VAL A 313 4.81 -6.50 17.06
N ILE A 314 4.87 -5.33 16.43
CA ILE A 314 5.61 -5.13 15.17
C ILE A 314 7.10 -5.48 15.30
N ARG A 315 7.75 -5.09 16.40
CA ARG A 315 9.18 -5.38 16.63
C ARG A 315 9.44 -6.88 16.77
N GLU A 316 8.51 -7.61 17.36
CA GLU A 316 8.63 -9.05 17.62
C GLU A 316 8.25 -9.89 16.38
N SER A 317 7.32 -9.40 15.56
CA SER A 317 6.69 -10.19 14.50
C SER A 317 7.47 -10.29 13.18
N LYS A 318 8.71 -9.79 13.10
CA LYS A 318 9.58 -9.87 11.89
C LYS A 318 8.92 -9.43 10.59
N ILE A 319 8.02 -8.44 10.66
CA ILE A 319 7.50 -7.76 9.47
C ILE A 319 8.51 -6.70 9.00
N ASP A 320 8.42 -6.32 7.74
CA ASP A 320 9.43 -5.51 7.08
C ASP A 320 9.11 -4.00 7.13
N GLY A 321 7.88 -3.58 7.38
CA GLY A 321 7.54 -2.14 7.41
C GLY A 321 6.09 -1.86 7.79
N VAL A 322 5.75 -0.57 7.87
CA VAL A 322 4.39 -0.13 8.21
C VAL A 322 3.95 1.04 7.33
N ILE A 323 2.72 0.98 6.80
CA ILE A 323 2.05 2.09 6.11
C ILE A 323 1.16 2.83 7.10
N VAL A 324 1.42 4.13 7.26
CA VAL A 324 0.68 5.04 8.14
C VAL A 324 0.17 6.23 7.31
N SER A 325 -1.10 6.28 6.92
CA SER A 325 -2.21 5.45 7.39
C SER A 325 -3.28 5.19 6.32
N ASN A 326 -4.29 4.43 6.72
CA ASN A 326 -5.58 4.34 6.04
C ASN A 326 -6.43 5.60 6.29
N THR A 327 -7.67 5.58 5.83
CA THR A 327 -8.69 6.60 6.05
C THR A 327 -9.10 6.77 7.52
N THR A 328 -9.59 7.96 7.88
CA THR A 328 -10.08 8.28 9.23
C THR A 328 -11.61 8.24 9.31
N ILE A 329 -12.17 7.81 10.45
CA ILE A 329 -13.61 7.96 10.72
C ILE A 329 -13.94 9.34 11.32
N GLN A 330 -12.94 10.12 11.70
CA GLN A 330 -13.12 11.45 12.26
C GLN A 330 -13.69 12.40 11.20
N ARG A 331 -14.41 13.43 11.67
CA ARG A 331 -14.99 14.49 10.85
C ARG A 331 -14.58 15.85 11.41
N PRO A 332 -13.46 16.43 10.92
CA PRO A 332 -13.03 17.75 11.35
C PRO A 332 -14.13 18.78 11.13
N LYS A 333 -14.32 19.70 12.09
CA LYS A 333 -15.32 20.77 12.00
C LYS A 333 -15.08 21.72 10.81
N THR A 334 -13.86 21.71 10.26
CA THR A 334 -13.46 22.48 9.08
C THR A 334 -14.03 21.97 7.76
N LEU A 335 -14.65 20.78 7.74
CA LEU A 335 -15.25 20.22 6.53
C LEU A 335 -16.46 21.05 6.08
N GLN A 336 -16.45 21.44 4.81
CA GLN A 336 -17.45 22.31 4.22
C GLN A 336 -18.54 21.53 3.48
N ASN A 337 -18.16 20.52 2.70
CA ASN A 337 -19.10 19.85 1.78
C ASN A 337 -20.26 19.14 2.53
N PRO A 338 -21.50 19.19 2.02
CA PRO A 338 -22.65 18.53 2.64
C PRO A 338 -22.49 17.00 2.84
N ASN A 339 -21.72 16.33 1.99
CA ASN A 339 -21.43 14.90 2.10
C ASN A 339 -20.58 14.54 3.33
N LYS A 340 -20.13 15.51 4.14
CA LYS A 340 -19.37 15.25 5.37
C LYS A 340 -20.09 14.35 6.39
N THR A 341 -21.42 14.26 6.30
CA THR A 341 -22.26 13.39 7.13
C THR A 341 -22.27 11.93 6.68
N GLU A 342 -21.75 11.63 5.50
CA GLU A 342 -21.73 10.28 4.96
C GLU A 342 -20.88 9.33 5.82
N ALA A 343 -21.38 8.10 5.99
CA ALA A 343 -20.66 7.06 6.69
C ALA A 343 -19.47 6.54 5.87
N GLY A 344 -18.42 6.10 6.58
CA GLY A 344 -17.22 5.51 6.00
C GLY A 344 -15.94 6.28 6.34
N GLY A 345 -14.86 5.92 5.67
CA GLY A 345 -13.54 6.54 5.86
C GLY A 345 -13.35 7.81 5.03
N LEU A 346 -12.95 8.90 5.69
CA LEU A 346 -12.50 10.16 5.10
C LEU A 346 -11.04 10.04 4.64
N SER A 347 -10.75 10.62 3.49
CA SER A 347 -9.43 10.71 2.85
C SER A 347 -9.23 12.12 2.26
N GLY A 348 -8.00 12.45 1.86
CA GLY A 348 -7.63 13.76 1.33
C GLY A 348 -6.96 14.66 2.37
N PRO A 349 -6.76 15.96 2.06
CA PRO A 349 -6.04 16.90 2.92
C PRO A 349 -6.47 16.91 4.39
N PRO A 350 -7.77 16.80 4.74
CA PRO A 350 -8.21 16.80 6.14
C PRO A 350 -7.63 15.68 7.01
N VAL A 351 -7.12 14.59 6.40
CA VAL A 351 -6.55 13.45 7.14
C VAL A 351 -5.09 13.67 7.52
N LYS A 352 -4.37 14.55 6.82
CA LYS A 352 -2.93 14.76 6.98
C LYS A 352 -2.51 14.98 8.45
N PRO A 353 -3.19 15.80 9.27
CA PRO A 353 -2.79 15.99 10.67
C PRO A 353 -2.85 14.71 11.51
N PHE A 354 -3.87 13.88 11.32
CA PHE A 354 -4.02 12.62 12.05
C PHE A 354 -2.97 11.59 11.61
N ALA A 355 -2.77 11.46 10.30
CA ALA A 355 -1.78 10.54 9.74
C ALA A 355 -0.34 10.93 10.15
N LEU A 356 0.02 12.21 10.11
CA LEU A 356 1.33 12.68 10.58
C LEU A 356 1.51 12.47 12.08
N LYS A 357 0.47 12.70 12.90
CA LYS A 357 0.53 12.43 14.34
C LYS A 357 0.80 10.94 14.60
N ALA A 358 0.00 10.05 14.00
CA ALA A 358 0.16 8.62 14.13
C ALA A 358 1.55 8.14 13.67
N LEU A 359 2.03 8.66 12.53
CA LEU A 359 3.35 8.29 11.99
C LEU A 359 4.48 8.73 12.92
N LYS A 360 4.45 9.95 13.45
CA LYS A 360 5.46 10.45 14.40
C LYS A 360 5.45 9.65 15.70
N SER A 361 4.26 9.35 16.24
CA SER A 361 4.13 8.54 17.45
C SER A 361 4.67 7.12 17.23
N LEU A 362 4.32 6.48 16.12
CA LEU A 362 4.82 5.15 15.79
C LEU A 362 6.34 5.15 15.52
N ARG A 363 6.88 6.18 14.86
CA ARG A 363 8.31 6.28 14.56
C ARG A 363 9.16 6.24 15.82
N LYS A 364 8.71 6.89 16.90
CA LYS A 364 9.38 6.89 18.22
C LYS A 364 9.45 5.52 18.87
N GLU A 365 8.52 4.64 18.53
CA GLU A 365 8.42 3.30 19.14
C GLU A 365 9.09 2.20 18.31
N LEU A 366 9.44 2.49 17.06
CA LEU A 366 10.05 1.52 16.15
C LEU A 366 11.54 1.82 15.89
N PRO A 367 12.38 0.78 15.77
CA PRO A 367 13.79 0.95 15.41
C PRO A 367 13.95 1.45 13.98
N ALA A 368 15.09 2.09 13.68
CA ALA A 368 15.40 2.64 12.37
C ALA A 368 15.34 1.61 11.23
N SER A 369 15.55 0.33 11.53
CA SER A 369 15.50 -0.79 10.59
C SER A 369 14.11 -1.07 10.00
N ILE A 370 13.04 -0.60 10.64
CA ILE A 370 11.66 -0.77 10.15
C ILE A 370 11.23 0.51 9.44
N PRO A 371 11.23 0.57 8.09
CA PRO A 371 10.77 1.74 7.35
C PRO A 371 9.28 2.00 7.55
N LEU A 372 8.94 3.29 7.56
CA LEU A 372 7.55 3.76 7.55
C LEU A 372 7.20 4.34 6.18
N ILE A 373 5.99 4.06 5.71
CA ILE A 373 5.45 4.60 4.46
C ILE A 373 4.29 5.54 4.83
N GLY A 374 4.43 6.83 4.52
CA GLY A 374 3.42 7.84 4.81
C GLY A 374 2.25 7.79 3.82
N CYS A 375 1.01 7.89 4.30
CA CYS A 375 -0.18 7.89 3.44
C CYS A 375 -1.28 8.73 4.11
N GLY A 376 -1.75 9.78 3.43
CA GLY A 376 -2.87 10.60 3.91
C GLY A 376 -2.69 12.08 3.63
N GLY A 377 -3.55 12.64 2.78
CA GLY A 377 -3.61 14.07 2.52
C GLY A 377 -2.38 14.70 1.89
N ILE A 378 -1.62 13.92 1.12
CA ILE A 378 -0.48 14.41 0.33
C ILE A 378 -1.00 14.94 -1.00
N THR A 379 -0.89 16.25 -1.22
CA THR A 379 -1.28 16.90 -2.48
C THR A 379 -0.12 17.61 -3.16
N THR A 380 0.95 17.92 -2.42
CA THR A 380 2.11 18.65 -2.89
C THR A 380 3.44 18.00 -2.51
N GLY A 381 4.53 18.44 -3.14
CA GLY A 381 5.89 18.06 -2.75
C GLY A 381 6.25 18.45 -1.31
N LYS A 382 5.75 19.60 -0.82
CA LYS A 382 5.89 20.01 0.58
C LYS A 382 5.22 19.02 1.54
N ASP A 383 4.03 18.52 1.21
CA ASP A 383 3.38 17.51 2.04
C ASP A 383 4.21 16.23 2.11
N ALA A 384 4.78 15.78 0.99
CA ALA A 384 5.68 14.63 0.96
C ALA A 384 6.92 14.87 1.84
N LEU A 385 7.50 16.08 1.80
CA LEU A 385 8.62 16.46 2.65
C LEU A 385 8.25 16.47 4.15
N ASP A 386 7.04 16.89 4.51
CA ASP A 386 6.57 16.83 5.91
C ASP A 386 6.54 15.38 6.44
N TYR A 387 6.17 14.42 5.59
CA TYR A 387 6.23 13.00 5.91
C TYR A 387 7.67 12.48 6.01
N ALA A 388 8.57 12.90 5.12
CA ALA A 388 9.99 12.56 5.21
C ALA A 388 10.61 13.04 6.54
N LYS A 389 10.35 14.30 6.91
CA LYS A 389 10.77 14.90 8.18
C LYS A 389 10.14 14.22 9.41
N ALA A 390 9.03 13.52 9.24
CA ALA A 390 8.42 12.71 10.27
C ALA A 390 8.98 11.28 10.34
N GLY A 391 9.92 10.91 9.45
CA GLY A 391 10.59 9.60 9.41
C GLY A 391 9.96 8.61 8.43
N ALA A 392 9.16 9.07 7.46
CA ALA A 392 8.66 8.23 6.38
C ALA A 392 9.73 8.04 5.29
N SER A 393 10.05 6.79 4.96
CA SER A 393 11.01 6.45 3.90
C SER A 393 10.44 6.64 2.48
N MET A 394 9.11 6.51 2.35
CA MET A 394 8.35 6.77 1.12
C MET A 394 6.97 7.32 1.48
N VAL A 395 6.25 7.82 0.48
CA VAL A 395 4.88 8.30 0.64
C VAL A 395 3.93 7.74 -0.42
N GLN A 396 2.64 7.64 -0.10
CA GLN A 396 1.60 7.18 -1.00
C GLN A 396 0.54 8.23 -1.26
N VAL A 397 0.09 8.29 -2.51
CA VAL A 397 -0.90 9.23 -3.02
C VAL A 397 -2.15 8.48 -3.46
N TYR A 398 -3.32 9.07 -3.24
CA TYR A 398 -4.60 8.62 -3.77
C TYR A 398 -5.48 9.82 -4.12
N THR A 399 -5.94 10.55 -3.11
CA THR A 399 -7.04 11.52 -3.30
C THR A 399 -6.66 12.63 -4.26
N SER A 400 -5.47 13.23 -4.11
CA SER A 400 -4.97 14.24 -5.06
C SER A 400 -4.84 13.70 -6.47
N PHE A 401 -4.41 12.45 -6.66
CA PHE A 401 -4.39 11.83 -7.99
C PHE A 401 -5.79 11.75 -8.61
N GLY A 402 -6.81 11.37 -7.83
CA GLY A 402 -8.21 11.38 -8.28
C GLY A 402 -8.76 12.77 -8.61
N TYR A 403 -8.27 13.83 -7.94
CA TYR A 403 -8.72 15.21 -8.17
C TYR A 403 -7.96 15.93 -9.27
N GLU A 404 -6.66 15.66 -9.42
CA GLU A 404 -5.77 16.41 -10.30
C GLU A 404 -5.31 15.64 -11.55
N GLY A 405 -5.71 14.38 -11.69
CA GLY A 405 -5.48 13.56 -12.88
C GLY A 405 -4.05 13.01 -13.04
N VAL A 406 -3.78 12.42 -14.21
CA VAL A 406 -2.56 11.66 -14.55
C VAL A 406 -1.22 12.36 -14.33
N GLY A 407 -1.20 13.70 -14.39
CA GLY A 407 0.03 14.47 -14.13
C GLY A 407 0.37 14.67 -12.65
N ALA A 408 -0.47 14.20 -11.71
CA ALA A 408 -0.30 14.46 -10.28
C ALA A 408 1.04 13.94 -9.74
N CYS A 409 1.44 12.71 -10.10
CA CYS A 409 2.69 12.13 -9.64
C CYS A 409 3.90 12.98 -10.05
N ARG A 410 4.01 13.33 -11.33
CA ARG A 410 5.09 14.20 -11.85
C ARG A 410 5.11 15.56 -11.15
N ARG A 411 3.97 16.23 -10.99
CA ARG A 411 3.91 17.53 -10.29
C ARG A 411 4.38 17.45 -8.85
N ILE A 412 3.98 16.42 -8.11
CA ILE A 412 4.42 16.22 -6.72
C ILE A 412 5.94 15.97 -6.69
N LYS A 413 6.49 15.17 -7.61
CA LYS A 413 7.93 14.96 -7.75
C LYS A 413 8.67 16.26 -8.02
N ASP A 414 8.21 17.06 -8.98
CA ASP A 414 8.85 18.32 -9.37
C ASP A 414 8.84 19.33 -8.21
N GLN A 415 7.69 19.50 -7.53
CA GLN A 415 7.60 20.33 -6.32
C GLN A 415 8.50 19.82 -5.19
N LEU A 416 8.61 18.50 -5.01
CA LEU A 416 9.47 17.92 -3.99
C LEU A 416 10.94 18.21 -4.28
N VAL A 417 11.37 18.14 -5.55
CA VAL A 417 12.71 18.56 -5.97
C VAL A 417 12.99 20.02 -5.61
N GLU A 418 12.02 20.91 -5.83
CA GLU A 418 12.16 22.32 -5.45
C GLU A 418 12.36 22.49 -3.93
N GLU A 419 11.56 21.80 -3.11
CA GLU A 419 11.72 21.86 -1.65
C GLU A 419 13.04 21.25 -1.18
N LEU A 420 13.48 20.14 -1.78
CA LEU A 420 14.77 19.51 -1.48
C LEU A 420 15.96 20.41 -1.85
N LYS A 421 15.89 21.12 -2.97
CA LYS A 421 16.88 22.13 -3.37
C LYS A 421 16.94 23.28 -2.36
N ARG A 422 15.80 23.73 -1.83
CA ARG A 422 15.75 24.76 -0.77
C ARG A 422 16.38 24.27 0.54
N GLU A 423 16.17 23.01 0.90
CA GLU A 423 16.80 22.38 2.08
C GLU A 423 18.29 22.06 1.87
N GLY A 424 18.79 22.10 0.62
CA GLY A 424 20.14 21.70 0.27
C GLY A 424 20.43 20.22 0.52
N LYS A 425 19.40 19.36 0.48
CA LYS A 425 19.48 17.93 0.83
C LYS A 425 18.75 17.06 -0.19
N SER A 426 19.19 15.81 -0.36
CA SER A 426 18.40 14.78 -1.06
C SER A 426 17.28 14.24 -0.16
N TRP A 427 16.30 13.54 -0.75
CA TRP A 427 15.26 12.84 0.00
C TRP A 427 15.86 11.89 1.05
N GLU A 428 16.82 11.07 0.64
CA GLU A 428 17.52 10.12 1.50
C GLU A 428 18.15 10.82 2.72
N GLN A 429 18.85 11.94 2.51
CA GLN A 429 19.46 12.69 3.61
C GLN A 429 18.43 13.27 4.60
N VAL A 430 17.27 13.71 4.13
CA VAL A 430 16.19 14.19 5.00
C VAL A 430 15.63 13.04 5.83
N VAL A 431 15.36 11.90 5.19
CA VAL A 431 14.82 10.71 5.86
C VAL A 431 15.82 10.16 6.87
N ASP A 432 17.08 9.99 6.50
CA ASP A 432 18.13 9.46 7.39
C ASP A 432 18.29 10.31 8.64
N ALA A 433 18.30 11.64 8.48
CA ALA A 433 18.34 12.57 9.61
C ALA A 433 17.10 12.42 10.52
N ALA A 434 15.90 12.36 9.93
CA ALA A 434 14.66 12.20 10.69
C ALA A 434 14.59 10.85 11.40
N VAL A 435 14.97 9.76 10.73
CA VAL A 435 14.98 8.40 11.28
C VAL A 435 16.01 8.28 12.41
N ALA A 436 17.22 8.82 12.23
CA ALA A 436 18.24 8.83 13.27
C ALA A 436 17.83 9.62 14.52
N GLN A 437 17.09 10.72 14.32
CA GLN A 437 16.61 11.56 15.40
C GLN A 437 15.39 10.96 16.13
N LEU A 438 14.43 10.42 15.38
CA LEU A 438 13.10 10.10 15.89
C LEU A 438 12.93 8.63 16.27
N SER A 439 13.74 7.71 15.73
CA SER A 439 13.53 6.28 15.97
C SER A 439 13.84 5.87 17.40
N ARG A 440 13.17 4.80 17.85
CA ARG A 440 13.51 4.14 19.12
C ARG A 440 14.98 3.73 19.09
N LYS A 441 15.75 4.20 20.07
CA LYS A 441 17.12 3.72 20.28
C LYS A 441 17.07 2.39 21.00
N GLU A 442 17.87 1.43 20.57
CA GLU A 442 18.05 0.23 21.38
C GLU A 442 18.71 0.60 22.70
N PRO A 443 18.24 0.05 23.83
CA PRO A 443 18.92 0.23 25.10
C PRO A 443 20.35 -0.33 25.00
N THR A 444 21.32 0.38 25.56
CA THR A 444 22.72 -0.08 25.59
C THR A 444 22.83 -1.39 26.39
N PRO A 445 23.91 -2.18 26.21
CA PRO A 445 24.13 -3.39 27.02
C PRO A 445 24.05 -3.13 28.53
N GLU A 446 24.53 -1.99 29.02
CA GLU A 446 24.38 -1.61 30.43
C GLU A 446 22.92 -1.38 30.81
N GLN A 447 22.16 -0.67 29.98
CA GLN A 447 20.73 -0.42 30.22
C GLN A 447 19.90 -1.70 30.16
N LYS A 448 20.22 -2.63 29.25
CA LYS A 448 19.61 -3.97 29.19
C LYS A 448 19.88 -4.74 30.48
N LYS A 449 21.12 -4.70 30.98
CA LYS A 449 21.49 -5.34 32.26
C LYS A 449 20.75 -4.72 33.45
N GLU A 450 20.67 -3.39 33.51
CA GLU A 450 19.96 -2.70 34.59
C GLU A 450 18.44 -2.97 34.55
N GLN A 451 17.83 -3.00 33.36
CA GLN A 451 16.43 -3.38 33.18
C GLN A 451 16.18 -4.84 33.58
N ALA A 452 17.06 -5.77 33.19
CA ALA A 452 16.95 -7.17 33.59
C ALA A 452 17.04 -7.33 35.12
N ILE A 453 17.94 -6.60 35.78
CA ILE A 453 18.04 -6.59 37.25
C ILE A 453 16.74 -6.04 37.87
N LYS A 454 16.22 -4.91 37.37
CA LYS A 454 14.96 -4.32 37.86
C LYS A 454 13.77 -5.27 37.70
N GLN A 455 13.70 -5.99 36.58
CA GLN A 455 12.64 -6.96 36.34
C GLN A 455 12.73 -8.15 37.29
N LEU A 456 13.94 -8.72 37.48
CA LEU A 456 14.16 -9.80 38.45
C LEU A 456 13.82 -9.38 39.89
N VAL A 457 14.13 -8.15 40.27
CA VAL A 457 13.75 -7.60 41.58
C VAL A 457 12.23 -7.50 41.72
N SER A 458 11.54 -6.99 40.71
CA SER A 458 10.06 -6.90 40.71
C SER A 458 9.41 -8.28 40.79
N GLU A 459 9.88 -9.26 40.01
CA GLU A 459 9.36 -10.63 40.05
C GLU A 459 9.61 -11.28 41.41
N ALA A 460 10.77 -11.03 42.04
CA ALA A 460 11.07 -11.50 43.39
C ALA A 460 10.18 -10.86 44.46
N GLU A 461 9.84 -9.58 44.33
CA GLU A 461 8.90 -8.88 45.22
C GLU A 461 7.47 -9.43 45.09
N GLU A 462 7.02 -9.71 43.87
CA GLU A 462 5.70 -10.35 43.63
C GLU A 462 5.64 -11.77 44.21
N LEU A 463 6.67 -12.58 43.99
CA LEU A 463 6.78 -13.92 44.57
C LEU A 463 6.76 -13.89 46.10
N ARG A 464 7.47 -12.92 46.70
CA ARG A 464 7.44 -12.72 48.15
C ARG A 464 6.04 -12.37 48.64
N ALA A 465 5.34 -11.46 47.95
CA ALA A 465 3.98 -11.10 48.31
C ALA A 465 3.01 -12.30 48.23
N MET A 466 3.15 -13.17 47.24
CA MET A 466 2.36 -14.41 47.14
C MET A 466 2.67 -15.38 48.28
N LEU A 467 3.95 -15.54 48.64
CA LEU A 467 4.36 -16.38 49.78
C LEU A 467 3.80 -15.87 51.10
N ASP A 468 3.83 -14.56 51.33
CA ASP A 468 3.27 -13.93 52.53
C ASP A 468 1.74 -14.15 52.59
N GLN A 469 1.03 -14.05 51.46
CA GLN A 469 -0.40 -14.38 51.38
C GLN A 469 -0.72 -15.85 51.68
N LEU A 470 0.10 -16.78 51.17
CA LEU A 470 -0.04 -18.21 51.45
C LEU A 470 0.25 -18.52 52.93
N ALA A 471 1.23 -17.86 53.54
CA ALA A 471 1.53 -18.00 54.96
C ALA A 471 0.35 -17.50 55.81
N ASP A 472 -0.24 -16.35 55.48
CA ASP A 472 -1.43 -15.83 56.16
C ASP A 472 -2.65 -16.75 56.03
N GLN A 473 -2.84 -17.37 54.87
CA GLN A 473 -3.90 -18.37 54.66
C GLN A 473 -3.64 -19.64 55.46
N ALA A 474 -2.39 -20.11 55.53
CA ALA A 474 -2.00 -21.26 56.33
C ALA A 474 -2.25 -21.01 57.83
N VAL A 475 -1.87 -19.83 58.35
CA VAL A 475 -2.13 -19.43 59.75
C VAL A 475 -3.64 -19.36 60.05
N LYS A 476 -4.45 -18.82 59.13
CA LYS A 476 -5.91 -18.79 59.27
C LYS A 476 -6.55 -20.18 59.19
N SER A 477 -6.00 -21.08 58.40
CA SER A 477 -6.49 -22.47 58.28
C SER A 477 -6.07 -23.37 59.44
N ALA A 478 -4.96 -23.06 60.12
CA ALA A 478 -4.44 -23.81 61.26
C ALA A 478 -5.11 -23.43 62.60
N CYS A 479 -5.97 -22.41 62.62
CA CYS A 479 -6.66 -21.95 63.82
C CYS A 479 -8.20 -22.06 63.70
N PRO A 480 -8.81 -23.20 64.08
CA PRO A 480 -10.20 -23.24 64.46
C PRO A 480 -10.33 -23.07 65.99
N ALA A 481 -10.95 -21.95 66.39
CA ALA A 481 -11.56 -21.67 67.70
C ALA A 481 -10.66 -21.68 68.96
N PHE A 482 -10.50 -20.49 69.56
CA PHE A 482 -10.64 -20.34 71.02
C PHE A 482 -11.32 -19.01 71.33
N GLY A 483 -12.49 -19.09 71.96
CA GLY A 483 -13.23 -17.95 72.48
C GLY A 483 -12.60 -17.39 73.76
N SER A 484 -12.87 -16.10 73.98
CA SER A 484 -12.93 -15.41 75.28
C SER A 484 -12.08 -15.93 76.44
N GLU A 485 -11.02 -15.20 76.81
CA GLU A 485 -10.88 -14.54 78.13
C GLU A 485 -9.55 -13.79 78.28
N LEU A 486 -9.67 -12.52 78.65
CA LEU A 486 -8.94 -11.82 79.72
C LEU A 486 -7.51 -12.30 80.06
N PHE A 487 -6.48 -11.48 79.82
CA PHE A 487 -5.38 -11.33 80.80
C PHE A 487 -4.72 -9.95 80.73
N LEU A 488 -4.90 -9.21 81.83
CA LEU A 488 -4.24 -7.97 82.24
C LEU A 488 -2.76 -8.23 82.53
N ILE A 489 -1.84 -7.45 81.95
CA ILE A 489 -0.57 -7.09 82.62
C ILE A 489 -0.25 -5.61 82.36
N GLN A 490 0.05 -4.93 83.47
CA GLN A 490 0.12 -3.49 83.71
C GLN A 490 1.27 -2.75 83.01
N GLN A 491 1.02 -1.49 82.65
CA GLN A 491 2.07 -0.47 82.40
C GLN A 491 2.35 0.34 83.67
N PRO A 492 3.59 0.85 83.88
CA PRO A 492 3.82 1.94 84.81
C PRO A 492 3.77 3.30 84.09
N ARG A 493 3.05 4.24 84.73
CA ARG A 493 3.00 5.69 84.43
C ARG A 493 4.31 6.37 84.82
N ILE A 494 4.70 7.39 84.04
CA ILE A 494 5.42 8.57 84.54
C ILE A 494 4.74 9.80 83.95
N ASP A 495 4.24 10.67 84.83
CA ASP A 495 3.64 11.97 84.55
C ASP A 495 4.70 13.09 84.49
N SER A 496 4.47 14.02 83.55
CA SER A 496 4.71 15.47 83.56
C SER A 496 6.12 16.04 83.82
N LEU A 497 6.60 16.88 82.89
CA LEU A 497 6.76 18.35 83.05
C LEU A 497 7.46 18.96 81.83
N GLY A 498 6.98 20.13 81.37
CA GLY A 498 7.85 21.13 80.73
C GLY A 498 7.65 21.44 79.23
N HIS A 499 6.55 22.13 78.92
CA HIS A 499 6.49 23.33 78.06
C HIS A 499 7.79 23.80 77.33
N ARG A 500 7.78 23.83 75.99
CA ARG A 500 7.75 25.06 75.15
C ARG A 500 8.21 24.80 73.70
N ASP A 501 7.35 25.26 72.79
CA ASP A 501 7.62 26.01 71.56
C ASP A 501 8.67 25.53 70.53
N ALA A 502 8.15 25.28 69.33
CA ALA A 502 8.88 25.21 68.07
C ALA A 502 9.56 26.55 67.73
N PRO A 503 10.58 26.51 66.84
CA PRO A 503 10.49 27.33 65.63
C PRO A 503 10.90 26.58 64.34
N PRO A 504 10.62 27.17 63.15
CA PRO A 504 10.54 26.44 61.89
C PRO A 504 11.76 26.57 60.96
N ARG A 505 11.79 25.63 59.98
CA ARG A 505 12.39 25.63 58.63
C ARG A 505 13.36 26.77 58.22
N GLU A 506 14.55 26.39 57.76
CA GLU A 506 15.29 26.97 56.61
C GLU A 506 16.48 26.04 56.24
N GLN A 507 16.45 25.41 55.05
CA GLN A 507 17.17 25.77 53.81
C GLN A 507 18.69 25.45 53.76
N HIS A 508 18.98 24.52 52.84
CA HIS A 508 20.10 24.44 51.89
C HIS A 508 21.58 24.30 52.33
N GLN A 509 22.12 23.15 51.87
CA GLN A 509 23.37 22.97 51.11
C GLN A 509 24.74 22.93 51.82
N HIS A 510 25.51 21.95 51.31
CA HIS A 510 26.98 21.88 51.23
C HIS A 510 27.76 21.52 52.50
N GLN A 511 28.26 20.29 52.62
CA GLN A 511 29.59 19.90 52.12
C GLN A 511 29.97 18.45 52.48
N LEU A 512 30.62 17.82 51.51
CA LEU A 512 31.44 16.61 51.65
C LEU A 512 32.56 16.83 52.69
N LYS A 513 32.82 15.84 53.54
CA LYS A 513 34.16 15.25 53.74
C LYS A 513 34.16 14.11 54.76
N THR A 514 34.87 13.05 54.35
CA THR A 514 35.64 12.09 55.17
C THR A 514 34.92 11.27 56.22
N PHE A 515 34.86 9.95 56.03
CA PHE A 515 35.51 9.02 56.96
C PHE A 515 35.91 7.74 56.21
N SER A 516 37.24 7.56 56.13
CA SER A 516 37.91 6.28 55.89
C SER A 516 37.81 5.39 57.13
N GLU A 517 38.07 4.09 56.93
CA GLU A 517 38.25 3.05 57.96
C GLU A 517 36.92 2.49 58.50
N THR A 518 36.52 1.26 58.16
CA THR A 518 37.18 0.06 58.66
C THR A 518 37.00 -1.12 57.70
N ARG A 519 38.11 -1.84 57.50
CA ARG A 519 38.29 -3.07 56.74
C ARG A 519 37.69 -4.29 57.45
N ASN A 520 37.38 -5.28 56.61
CA ASN A 520 37.50 -6.74 56.78
C ASN A 520 36.25 -7.59 57.10
N ILE A 521 36.31 -8.82 56.53
CA ILE A 521 35.43 -10.00 56.65
C ILE A 521 34.32 -9.97 55.57
N LEU A 522 34.29 -10.74 54.46
CA LEU A 522 34.82 -12.06 54.06
C LEU A 522 35.04 -12.12 52.52
N ARG A 523 36.06 -12.90 52.08
CA ARG A 523 36.27 -13.29 50.66
C ARG A 523 35.43 -14.52 50.29
N PRO A 524 35.01 -14.68 49.02
CA PRO A 524 34.57 -15.95 48.42
C PRO A 524 35.76 -16.79 47.90
N PRO A 525 35.60 -18.12 47.70
CA PRO A 525 36.68 -19.00 47.25
C PRO A 525 36.95 -18.89 45.74
N GLN A 526 38.24 -18.98 45.39
CA GLN A 526 38.78 -19.11 44.04
C GLN A 526 38.70 -20.55 43.54
N LEU A 527 38.47 -20.73 42.23
CA LEU A 527 38.90 -21.93 41.50
C LEU A 527 39.46 -21.53 40.12
N LEU A 528 40.79 -21.65 40.07
CA LEU A 528 41.79 -21.82 39.01
C LEU A 528 41.40 -21.69 37.52
N ALA A 529 42.22 -20.86 36.85
CA ALA A 529 42.39 -20.73 35.41
C ALA A 529 43.33 -21.82 34.83
N ALA A 530 43.12 -22.14 33.56
CA ALA A 530 44.13 -22.71 32.67
C ALA A 530 44.22 -21.82 31.42
N ASN A 531 45.42 -21.29 31.14
CA ASN A 531 45.74 -20.49 29.97
C ASN A 531 46.29 -21.36 28.81
N PRO A 532 46.24 -20.88 27.56
CA PRO A 532 46.54 -21.63 26.34
C PRO A 532 48.02 -21.49 25.92
N PRO A 533 48.48 -22.21 24.87
CA PRO A 533 49.71 -21.87 24.17
C PRO A 533 49.43 -21.23 22.80
N ASP A 534 50.06 -20.07 22.57
CA ASP A 534 50.48 -19.58 21.26
C ASP A 534 51.75 -20.35 20.81
N ASP A 535 51.92 -20.64 19.53
CA ASP A 535 52.90 -19.90 18.70
C ASP A 535 52.86 -20.26 17.20
N LYS A 536 53.40 -19.31 16.44
CA LYS A 536 53.49 -19.11 14.98
C LYS A 536 53.99 -20.29 14.12
N VAL A 537 53.70 -20.24 12.80
CA VAL A 537 54.70 -20.07 11.68
C VAL A 537 54.22 -20.66 10.32
N ARG A 538 54.22 -19.79 9.29
CA ARG A 538 54.49 -19.98 7.84
C ARG A 538 53.45 -20.54 6.82
N ARG A 539 53.31 -19.69 5.78
CA ARG A 539 53.48 -19.92 4.32
C ARG A 539 52.42 -20.66 3.52
N SER A 540 51.81 -19.89 2.61
CA SER A 540 51.69 -20.12 1.16
C SER A 540 51.69 -21.56 0.65
N LEU A 541 50.64 -21.94 -0.08
CA LEU A 541 50.76 -22.44 -1.46
C LEU A 541 49.38 -22.58 -2.11
N SER A 542 49.30 -22.03 -3.32
CA SER A 542 48.36 -22.36 -4.38
C SER A 542 48.38 -23.86 -4.73
N CYS A 543 47.27 -24.39 -5.26
CA CYS A 543 47.22 -25.15 -6.52
C CYS A 543 45.87 -25.92 -6.64
N HIS A 544 45.01 -25.49 -7.57
CA HIS A 544 44.36 -26.42 -8.52
C HIS A 544 45.42 -26.89 -9.54
N PRO A 545 45.19 -27.89 -10.44
CA PRO A 545 43.94 -28.60 -10.80
C PRO A 545 44.13 -30.14 -10.91
N LYS A 546 43.06 -30.88 -11.27
CA LYS A 546 42.98 -31.74 -12.47
C LYS A 546 41.74 -32.64 -12.49
N ASP A 547 41.02 -32.50 -13.61
CA ASP A 547 40.50 -33.51 -14.53
C ASP A 547 39.43 -34.56 -14.10
N ASP A 548 38.27 -34.37 -14.77
CA ASP A 548 37.10 -35.22 -15.11
C ASP A 548 37.46 -36.60 -15.74
N PRO A 549 36.54 -37.50 -16.19
CA PRO A 549 35.10 -37.71 -15.91
C PRO A 549 34.73 -39.19 -15.58
N GLY A 550 33.50 -39.45 -15.15
CA GLY A 550 32.93 -40.81 -15.09
C GLY A 550 31.43 -40.85 -14.86
N GLN A 551 30.66 -41.11 -15.92
CA GLN A 551 29.20 -41.30 -15.95
C GLN A 551 28.75 -42.65 -15.31
N PRO A 552 27.44 -42.81 -15.01
CA PRO A 552 26.92 -43.65 -13.93
C PRO A 552 26.42 -45.02 -14.39
N PRO A 553 25.99 -45.91 -13.47
CA PRO A 553 25.10 -47.01 -13.81
C PRO A 553 23.63 -46.71 -13.46
N GLU A 554 22.76 -47.00 -14.43
CA GLU A 554 21.33 -47.24 -14.27
C GLU A 554 21.09 -48.61 -13.61
N ASP A 555 20.04 -48.71 -12.78
CA ASP A 555 19.06 -49.82 -12.73
C ASP A 555 18.12 -49.59 -11.51
N SER A 556 16.86 -49.20 -11.67
CA SER A 556 15.67 -49.96 -12.10
C SER A 556 14.87 -50.56 -10.92
N VAL A 557 13.77 -49.89 -10.55
CA VAL A 557 12.55 -50.55 -10.04
C VAL A 557 11.32 -49.81 -10.57
N ARG A 558 10.48 -50.58 -11.26
CA ARG A 558 9.17 -50.25 -11.84
C ARG A 558 8.10 -50.22 -10.75
N GLU A 559 7.16 -49.27 -10.83
CA GLU A 559 5.75 -49.51 -10.49
C GLU A 559 4.83 -48.74 -11.44
N ARG A 560 3.73 -49.40 -11.84
CA ARG A 560 2.82 -49.02 -12.95
C ARG A 560 1.54 -48.39 -12.39
N PHE A 561 1.16 -47.23 -12.96
CA PHE A 561 -0.13 -46.80 -13.54
C PHE A 561 -1.48 -47.13 -12.84
N PRO A 562 -2.51 -46.24 -12.91
CA PRO A 562 -3.06 -45.76 -14.19
C PRO A 562 -3.44 -44.28 -14.34
N LYS A 563 -3.46 -43.88 -15.62
CA LYS A 563 -3.93 -42.63 -16.21
C LYS A 563 -5.45 -42.67 -16.40
N GLU A 564 -6.09 -41.50 -16.33
CA GLU A 564 -7.43 -41.22 -16.84
C GLU A 564 -7.45 -39.81 -17.50
N PRO A 565 -8.44 -39.46 -18.34
CA PRO A 565 -8.21 -39.26 -19.77
C PRO A 565 -8.28 -37.79 -20.22
N GLN A 566 -7.56 -37.50 -21.32
CA GLN A 566 -7.68 -36.25 -22.06
C GLN A 566 -8.94 -36.28 -22.94
N LEU A 567 -9.79 -35.26 -22.80
CA LEU A 567 -10.93 -35.02 -23.67
C LEU A 567 -10.46 -34.33 -24.97
N GLU A 568 -10.68 -35.00 -26.10
CA GLU A 568 -10.64 -34.41 -27.44
C GLU A 568 -11.74 -33.35 -27.60
N LEU A 569 -11.38 -32.16 -28.09
CA LEU A 569 -12.33 -31.22 -28.66
C LEU A 569 -12.03 -31.04 -30.14
N ARG A 570 -12.94 -31.60 -30.94
CA ARG A 570 -12.99 -31.59 -32.39
C ARG A 570 -12.92 -30.16 -32.94
N ARG A 571 -12.03 -29.96 -33.91
CA ARG A 571 -12.07 -28.85 -34.87
C ARG A 571 -13.17 -29.12 -35.89
N GLY A 572 -14.14 -28.21 -36.00
CA GLY A 572 -15.02 -28.09 -37.14
C GLY A 572 -14.35 -27.25 -38.23
N HIS A 573 -14.21 -27.83 -39.42
CA HIS A 573 -13.93 -27.13 -40.67
C HIS A 573 -15.16 -26.34 -41.10
N GLU A 574 -14.97 -25.08 -41.51
CA GLU A 574 -15.73 -24.53 -42.64
C GLU A 574 -14.82 -23.62 -43.47
N ASN A 575 -14.78 -23.95 -44.76
CA ASN A 575 -14.03 -23.29 -45.82
C ASN A 575 -14.64 -21.94 -46.16
N THR A 576 -13.81 -20.93 -46.42
CA THR A 576 -13.96 -20.10 -47.62
C THR A 576 -12.60 -19.57 -48.06
N ARG A 577 -12.25 -19.89 -49.31
CA ARG A 577 -11.06 -19.42 -50.04
C ARG A 577 -11.23 -17.95 -50.42
N THR A 578 -10.15 -17.17 -50.33
CA THR A 578 -9.69 -16.34 -51.48
C THR A 578 -8.22 -15.96 -51.32
N SER A 579 -7.47 -16.40 -52.34
CA SER A 579 -6.14 -15.99 -52.82
C SER A 579 -5.79 -14.51 -52.63
N THR A 580 -4.56 -14.22 -52.18
CA THR A 580 -3.57 -13.48 -52.97
C THR A 580 -2.19 -13.64 -52.32
N ALA A 581 -1.25 -14.17 -53.10
CA ALA A 581 0.17 -14.24 -52.78
C ALA A 581 0.86 -13.08 -53.50
N GLU A 582 1.69 -12.32 -52.80
CA GLU A 582 2.79 -11.60 -53.45
C GLU A 582 4.00 -11.51 -52.53
N SER A 583 5.13 -11.84 -53.13
CA SER A 583 6.45 -12.03 -52.56
C SER A 583 7.12 -10.69 -52.23
N SER A 584 8.00 -10.67 -51.23
CA SER A 584 9.27 -9.94 -51.30
C SER A 584 10.25 -10.38 -50.20
N LYS A 585 11.29 -11.09 -50.62
CA LYS A 585 12.55 -11.28 -49.90
C LYS A 585 13.27 -9.93 -49.81
N ILE A 586 13.69 -9.52 -48.61
CA ILE A 586 14.67 -8.44 -48.45
C ILE A 586 15.91 -8.97 -47.72
N ILE A 587 17.03 -8.73 -48.40
CA ILE A 587 18.41 -9.08 -48.11
C ILE A 587 18.91 -8.27 -46.90
N ARG A 588 19.48 -8.94 -45.90
CA ARG A 588 20.34 -8.31 -44.88
C ARG A 588 21.70 -8.02 -45.49
N ARG A 589 22.09 -6.76 -45.57
CA ARG A 589 23.49 -6.34 -45.75
C ARG A 589 23.98 -5.67 -44.48
N ASN A 590 25.03 -6.26 -43.90
CA ASN A 590 25.88 -5.71 -42.87
C ASN A 590 26.63 -4.49 -43.42
N ILE A 591 26.59 -3.36 -42.71
CA ILE A 591 27.55 -2.25 -42.88
C ILE A 591 27.88 -1.66 -41.50
N ALA A 592 29.12 -1.86 -41.08
CA ALA A 592 29.97 -1.01 -40.25
C ALA A 592 31.41 -1.48 -40.56
N PRO A 593 32.45 -0.61 -40.63
CA PRO A 593 32.76 0.41 -39.61
C PRO A 593 33.26 1.77 -40.17
N GLY A 594 33.41 2.76 -39.29
CA GLY A 594 34.15 3.98 -39.58
C GLY A 594 33.97 5.07 -38.52
N ASP A 595 34.89 5.11 -37.55
CA ASP A 595 35.25 6.33 -36.80
C ASP A 595 35.86 7.37 -37.77
N PRO A 596 35.72 8.67 -37.49
CA PRO A 596 36.85 9.37 -36.85
C PRO A 596 36.47 10.50 -35.88
N ASP A 597 37.32 10.69 -34.88
CA ASP A 597 37.52 11.90 -34.06
C ASP A 597 38.79 12.64 -34.57
N PRO A 598 39.21 13.85 -34.12
CA PRO A 598 38.54 15.08 -33.69
C PRO A 598 38.91 16.30 -34.58
N SER A 599 38.44 17.50 -34.20
CA SER A 599 38.96 18.86 -34.53
C SER A 599 38.40 19.60 -35.75
N ARG A 600 37.31 20.37 -35.55
CA ARG A 600 37.22 21.83 -35.74
C ARG A 600 35.81 22.34 -35.46
#